data_AF-A0A0S8IRH8-F1
#
_entry.id   AF-A0A0S8IRH8-F1
#
_cell.length_a   1.000
_cell.length_b   1.000
_cell.length_c   1.000
_cell.angle_alpha   90.00
_cell.angle_beta   90.00
_cell.angle_gamma   90.00
#
_symmetry.space_group_name_H-M   'P 1'
#
loop_
_entity.id
_entity.type
_entity.pdbx_description
1 polymer ?
#
loop_
_entity_poly.entity_id
_entity_poly.type
_entity_poly.pdbx_seq_one_letter_code
_entity_poly.pdbx_strand_id
1 'polypeptide(L)'
;NKSDATAEAIYIRVVDTLDQNLDWGTLAMGASSHPDECDYEFDPYSGVITWFCDSIMLPPNQNPPEGEGYFIFSISPKPDLPQGTEIINTAWIRFDYNEWLQAPEEGAVIRTILRYICGDVNDDGAINLADPICLANYYFGKPCSINPQASDVNCDTLYNLGDAIIIANYYFGKPGFSLDCCP
;
A
#
# COMPACT_ATOMS: atom_id res chain seq x y z
N ASN A 1 -18.33 -10.86 13.98
CA ASN A 1 -18.89 -11.92 14.83
C ASN A 1 -19.41 -13.04 13.93
N LYS A 2 -18.87 -14.26 14.01
CA LYS A 2 -19.21 -15.32 13.04
C LYS A 2 -20.68 -15.71 13.10
N SER A 3 -21.23 -16.24 12.01
CA SER A 3 -22.65 -16.62 11.93
C SER A 3 -23.05 -17.71 12.93
N ASP A 4 -22.10 -18.54 13.35
CA ASP A 4 -22.26 -19.63 14.32
C ASP A 4 -22.04 -19.19 15.78
N ALA A 5 -21.75 -17.90 16.02
CA ALA A 5 -21.69 -17.36 17.36
C ALA A 5 -23.05 -17.45 18.06
N THR A 6 -23.02 -17.74 19.37
CA THR A 6 -24.22 -17.97 20.17
C THR A 6 -24.72 -16.72 20.91
N ALA A 7 -23.97 -15.62 20.84
CA ALA A 7 -24.29 -14.36 21.49
C ALA A 7 -23.68 -13.15 20.73
N GLU A 8 -24.18 -11.96 21.06
CA GLU A 8 -23.60 -10.69 20.63
C GLU A 8 -22.24 -10.47 21.30
N ALA A 9 -21.31 -9.82 20.60
CA ALA A 9 -20.06 -9.38 21.19
C ALA A 9 -20.24 -8.01 21.85
N ILE A 10 -19.85 -7.89 23.11
CA ILE A 10 -19.97 -6.65 23.89
C ILE A 10 -18.69 -5.83 23.75
N TYR A 11 -17.53 -6.50 23.78
CA TYR A 11 -16.22 -5.88 23.62
C TYR A 11 -15.53 -6.40 22.37
N ILE A 12 -14.84 -5.52 21.65
CA ILE A 12 -13.95 -5.92 20.57
C ILE A 12 -12.61 -5.24 20.79
N ARG A 13 -11.53 -6.01 20.66
CA ARG A 13 -10.17 -5.45 20.60
C ARG A 13 -9.51 -5.90 19.31
N VAL A 14 -8.98 -4.94 18.56
CA VAL A 14 -8.14 -5.21 17.38
C VAL A 14 -6.76 -4.64 17.66
N VAL A 15 -5.72 -5.42 17.40
CA VAL A 15 -4.32 -5.01 17.54
C VAL A 15 -3.61 -5.25 16.22
N ASP A 16 -3.02 -4.21 15.66
CA ASP A 16 -2.19 -4.28 14.45
C ASP A 16 -0.80 -3.72 14.76
N THR A 17 0.26 -4.40 14.33
CA THR A 17 1.64 -3.96 14.53
C THR A 17 2.22 -3.57 13.17
N LEU A 18 2.44 -2.28 12.98
CA LEU A 18 2.93 -1.73 11.72
C LEU A 18 4.36 -2.20 11.43
N ASP A 19 4.61 -2.55 10.17
CA ASP A 19 5.94 -2.92 9.66
C ASP A 19 6.97 -1.80 9.91
N GLN A 20 8.21 -2.16 10.27
CA GLN A 20 9.29 -1.21 10.51
C GLN A 20 9.73 -0.46 9.25
N ASN A 21 9.39 -0.96 8.07
CA ASN A 21 9.65 -0.28 6.80
C ASN A 21 8.61 0.80 6.49
N LEU A 22 7.59 0.99 7.32
CA LEU A 22 6.63 2.09 7.20
C LEU A 22 7.09 3.34 7.93
N ASP A 23 6.78 4.51 7.39
CA ASP A 23 6.96 5.77 8.08
C ASP A 23 5.74 6.03 8.97
N TRP A 24 5.86 5.64 10.24
CA TRP A 24 4.79 5.78 11.23
C TRP A 24 4.35 7.22 11.47
N GLY A 25 5.19 8.22 11.15
CA GLY A 25 4.81 9.63 11.20
C GLY A 25 3.76 10.03 10.15
N THR A 26 3.53 9.18 9.15
CA THR A 26 2.52 9.37 8.11
C THR A 26 1.21 8.63 8.39
N LEU A 27 1.09 7.97 9.54
CA LEU A 27 -0.13 7.26 9.92
C LEU A 27 -1.31 8.23 9.96
N ALA A 28 -2.32 7.95 9.14
CA ALA A 28 -3.59 8.67 9.13
C ALA A 28 -4.73 7.68 9.31
N MET A 29 -5.49 7.88 10.38
CA MET A 29 -6.66 7.06 10.70
C MET A 29 -7.85 7.49 9.84
N GLY A 30 -8.56 6.52 9.30
CA GLY A 30 -9.72 6.70 8.43
C GLY A 30 -11.03 6.36 9.13
N ALA A 31 -12.05 6.03 8.32
CA ALA A 31 -13.38 5.69 8.82
C ALA A 31 -13.41 4.33 9.55
N SER A 32 -14.39 4.20 10.45
CA SER A 32 -14.79 2.94 11.07
C SER A 32 -16.29 2.73 10.86
N SER A 33 -16.74 1.48 10.87
CA SER A 33 -18.17 1.14 10.83
C SER A 33 -18.90 1.47 12.14
N HIS A 34 -18.19 1.59 13.26
CA HIS A 34 -18.74 1.83 14.60
C HIS A 34 -17.97 2.95 15.32
N PRO A 35 -17.98 4.18 14.79
CA PRO A 35 -17.14 5.26 15.30
C PRO A 35 -17.61 5.81 16.66
N ASP A 36 -18.84 5.53 17.08
CA ASP A 36 -19.39 5.99 18.36
C ASP A 36 -19.07 5.01 19.50
N GLU A 37 -18.88 3.72 19.19
CA GLU A 37 -18.61 2.64 20.14
C GLU A 37 -17.12 2.26 20.20
N CYS A 38 -16.33 2.64 19.20
CA CYS A 38 -14.93 2.23 19.05
C CYS A 38 -13.98 3.42 19.03
N ASP A 39 -12.97 3.35 19.91
CA ASP A 39 -11.83 4.26 19.94
C ASP A 39 -10.55 3.53 19.50
N TYR A 40 -9.49 4.30 19.27
CA TYR A 40 -8.16 3.76 18.97
C TYR A 40 -7.06 4.47 19.76
N GLU A 41 -5.97 3.74 19.99
CA GLU A 41 -4.71 4.26 20.51
C GLU A 41 -3.56 3.81 19.60
N PHE A 42 -2.55 4.66 19.44
CA PHE A 42 -1.33 4.34 18.71
C PHE A 42 -0.10 4.54 19.61
N ASP A 43 0.72 3.49 19.72
CA ASP A 43 2.02 3.56 20.39
C ASP A 43 3.14 3.81 19.34
N PRO A 44 3.68 5.04 19.25
CA PRO A 44 4.69 5.38 18.24
C PRO A 44 6.06 4.75 18.52
N TYR A 45 6.28 4.13 19.68
CA TYR A 45 7.54 3.46 20.01
C TYR A 45 7.54 2.00 19.56
N SER A 46 6.39 1.32 19.66
CA SER A 46 6.24 -0.08 19.27
C SER A 46 5.59 -0.26 17.89
N GLY A 47 4.97 0.79 17.33
CA GLY A 47 4.25 0.73 16.06
C GLY A 47 2.90 0.02 16.17
N VAL A 48 2.37 -0.12 17.39
CA VAL A 48 1.14 -0.87 17.66
C VAL A 48 -0.06 0.07 17.64
N ILE A 49 -1.04 -0.24 16.79
CA ILE A 49 -2.38 0.35 16.82
C ILE A 49 -3.29 -0.60 17.59
N THR A 50 -4.04 -0.08 18.55
CA THR A 50 -5.09 -0.82 19.26
C THR A 50 -6.42 -0.12 19.07
N TRP A 51 -7.38 -0.80 18.46
CA TRP A 51 -8.78 -0.41 18.50
C TRP A 51 -9.47 -1.12 19.64
N PHE A 52 -10.34 -0.40 20.35
CA PHE A 52 -11.17 -0.97 21.40
C PHE A 52 -12.59 -0.46 21.24
N CYS A 53 -13.53 -1.40 21.12
CA CYS A 53 -14.96 -1.13 21.14
C CYS A 53 -15.55 -1.59 22.46
N ASP A 54 -16.35 -0.74 23.08
CA ASP A 54 -17.09 -1.03 24.30
C ASP A 54 -18.59 -0.95 24.03
N SER A 55 -19.33 -1.91 24.56
CA SER A 55 -20.79 -1.95 24.50
C SER A 55 -21.33 -1.86 23.05
N ILE A 56 -20.61 -2.46 22.10
CA ILE A 56 -20.95 -2.42 20.67
C ILE A 56 -22.15 -3.29 20.31
N MET A 57 -22.46 -4.30 21.14
CA MET A 57 -23.61 -5.21 20.96
C MET A 57 -23.64 -5.83 19.55
N LEU A 58 -22.49 -6.26 19.04
CA LEU A 58 -22.35 -6.74 17.66
C LEU A 58 -22.96 -8.14 17.50
N PRO A 59 -24.07 -8.33 16.78
CA PRO A 59 -24.76 -9.61 16.68
C PRO A 59 -23.95 -10.63 15.85
N PRO A 60 -24.24 -11.94 16.00
CA PRO A 60 -23.72 -12.96 15.08
C PRO A 60 -24.09 -12.61 13.64
N ASN A 61 -23.17 -12.78 12.68
CA ASN A 61 -23.41 -12.41 11.28
C ASN A 61 -24.29 -13.44 10.53
N GLN A 62 -25.51 -13.69 11.00
CA GLN A 62 -26.43 -14.65 10.36
C GLN A 62 -27.03 -14.06 9.08
N ASN A 63 -27.35 -12.77 9.11
CA ASN A 63 -27.77 -11.96 7.97
C ASN A 63 -26.73 -10.85 7.72
N PRO A 64 -25.74 -11.10 6.84
CA PRO A 64 -24.75 -10.09 6.50
C PRO A 64 -25.38 -8.74 6.10
N PRO A 65 -24.87 -7.60 6.60
CA PRO A 65 -23.59 -7.43 7.31
C PRO A 65 -23.71 -7.24 8.83
N GLU A 66 -24.76 -7.73 9.50
CA GLU A 66 -25.07 -7.37 10.91
C GLU A 66 -23.95 -7.63 11.92
N GLY A 67 -23.11 -8.63 11.69
CA GLY A 67 -21.96 -8.97 12.55
C GLY A 67 -20.61 -8.54 11.97
N GLU A 68 -20.60 -7.67 10.97
CA GLU A 68 -19.39 -7.18 10.31
C GLU A 68 -18.97 -5.82 10.85
N GLY A 69 -17.70 -5.48 10.66
CA GLY A 69 -17.16 -4.18 11.00
C GLY A 69 -15.82 -3.93 10.34
N TYR A 70 -15.41 -2.67 10.29
CA TYR A 70 -14.12 -2.30 9.70
C TYR A 70 -13.47 -1.11 10.41
N PHE A 71 -12.15 -1.04 10.24
CA PHE A 71 -11.31 0.12 10.52
C PHE A 71 -10.46 0.39 9.28
N ILE A 72 -10.35 1.65 8.88
CA ILE A 72 -9.50 2.07 7.77
C ILE A 72 -8.36 2.91 8.34
N PHE A 73 -7.15 2.71 7.82
CA PHE A 73 -6.02 3.61 8.02
C PHE A 73 -5.17 3.65 6.75
N SER A 74 -4.35 4.68 6.61
CA SER A 74 -3.35 4.81 5.56
C SER A 74 -2.00 5.17 6.16
N ILE A 75 -0.92 4.69 5.53
CA ILE A 75 0.45 4.94 5.96
C ILE A 75 1.39 4.77 4.76
N SER A 76 2.42 5.61 4.71
CA SER A 76 3.43 5.58 3.65
C SER A 76 4.60 4.66 4.01
N PRO A 77 5.20 3.97 3.02
CA PRO A 77 6.50 3.34 3.21
C PRO A 77 7.58 4.39 3.48
N LYS A 78 8.65 4.00 4.18
CA LYS A 78 9.85 4.81 4.29
C LYS A 78 10.41 5.12 2.89
N PRO A 79 11.01 6.30 2.70
CA PRO A 79 11.69 6.60 1.44
C PRO A 79 12.85 5.63 1.22
N ASP A 80 13.19 5.43 -0.04
CA ASP A 80 14.38 4.70 -0.48
C ASP A 80 14.50 3.22 -0.08
N LEU A 81 13.40 2.54 0.24
CA LEU A 81 13.41 1.10 0.43
C LEU A 81 13.91 0.36 -0.83
N PRO A 82 14.71 -0.71 -0.68
CA PRO A 82 15.14 -1.54 -1.80
C PRO A 82 13.98 -2.11 -2.61
N GLN A 83 14.16 -2.28 -3.93
CA GLN A 83 13.20 -2.98 -4.77
C GLN A 83 12.99 -4.40 -4.25
N GLY A 84 11.73 -4.83 -4.25
CA GLY A 84 11.36 -6.15 -3.74
C GLY A 84 11.19 -6.20 -2.22
N THR A 85 11.37 -5.08 -1.49
CA THR A 85 11.07 -5.04 -0.05
C THR A 85 9.62 -5.43 0.19
N GLU A 86 9.38 -6.44 1.01
CA GLU A 86 8.04 -6.83 1.43
C GLU A 86 7.62 -6.04 2.67
N ILE A 87 6.43 -5.48 2.62
CA ILE A 87 5.69 -4.91 3.74
C ILE A 87 4.62 -5.93 4.13
N ILE A 88 4.72 -6.47 5.33
CA ILE A 88 3.84 -7.55 5.80
C ILE A 88 2.94 -6.98 6.91
N ASN A 89 1.62 -7.13 6.74
CA ASN A 89 0.64 -6.69 7.73
C ASN A 89 -0.13 -7.88 8.29
N THR A 90 -0.26 -7.95 9.61
CA THR A 90 -1.10 -8.93 10.31
C THR A 90 -1.69 -8.26 11.55
N ALA A 91 -3.01 -8.31 11.66
CA ALA A 91 -3.73 -7.88 12.84
C ALA A 91 -4.24 -9.08 13.64
N TRP A 92 -4.66 -8.81 14.86
CA TRP A 92 -5.28 -9.75 15.77
C TRP A 92 -6.56 -9.14 16.30
N ILE A 93 -7.64 -9.90 16.27
CA ILE A 93 -8.95 -9.49 16.79
C ILE A 93 -9.40 -10.43 17.90
N ARG A 94 -10.01 -9.86 18.93
CA ARG A 94 -10.62 -10.60 20.03
C ARG A 94 -12.02 -10.05 20.28
N PHE A 95 -12.99 -10.96 20.40
CA PHE A 95 -14.36 -10.67 20.81
C PHE A 95 -14.52 -11.07 22.28
N ASP A 96 -14.95 -10.14 23.11
CA ASP A 96 -15.06 -10.29 24.57
C ASP A 96 -13.79 -10.89 25.19
N TYR A 97 -13.94 -11.99 25.92
CA TYR A 97 -12.85 -12.73 26.54
C TYR A 97 -12.48 -14.01 25.79
N ASN A 98 -12.96 -14.18 24.55
CA ASN A 98 -12.64 -15.35 23.72
C ASN A 98 -11.16 -15.37 23.29
N GLU A 99 -10.73 -16.42 22.59
CA GLU A 99 -9.37 -16.50 22.04
C GLU A 99 -9.11 -15.39 20.99
N TRP A 100 -7.84 -15.03 20.83
CA TRP A 100 -7.42 -14.13 19.75
C TRP A 100 -7.50 -14.86 18.40
N LEU A 101 -8.02 -14.15 17.40
CA LEU A 101 -8.07 -14.60 16.02
C LEU A 101 -7.15 -13.73 15.18
N GLN A 102 -6.42 -14.34 14.25
CA GLN A 102 -5.62 -13.60 13.28
C GLN A 102 -6.55 -12.95 12.24
N ALA A 103 -6.19 -11.75 11.80
CA ALA A 103 -6.85 -11.04 10.71
C ALA A 103 -5.80 -10.53 9.70
N PRO A 104 -5.88 -10.92 8.42
CA PRO A 104 -6.85 -11.85 7.82
C PRO A 104 -6.70 -13.31 8.31
N GLU A 105 -7.81 -14.08 8.25
CA GLU A 105 -7.82 -15.50 8.61
C GLU A 105 -6.94 -16.36 7.67
N GLU A 106 -6.80 -15.94 6.41
CA GLU A 106 -6.03 -16.68 5.39
C GLU A 106 -4.52 -16.45 5.45
N GLY A 107 -4.05 -15.48 6.24
CA GLY A 107 -2.64 -15.12 6.32
C GLY A 107 -2.38 -13.63 6.26
N ALA A 108 -1.11 -13.26 6.44
CA ALA A 108 -0.67 -11.89 6.37
C ALA A 108 -0.92 -11.27 4.98
N VAL A 109 -1.24 -9.98 4.96
CA VAL A 109 -1.26 -9.21 3.70
C VAL A 109 0.17 -8.81 3.38
N ILE A 110 0.66 -9.20 2.21
CA ILE A 110 2.00 -8.85 1.74
C ILE A 110 1.89 -7.83 0.61
N ARG A 111 2.59 -6.71 0.74
CA ARG A 111 2.79 -5.72 -0.33
C ARG A 111 4.26 -5.62 -0.65
N THR A 112 4.61 -5.70 -1.92
CA THR A 112 6.00 -5.54 -2.36
C THR A 112 6.23 -4.11 -2.84
N ILE A 113 7.26 -3.46 -2.31
CA ILE A 113 7.77 -2.19 -2.83
C ILE A 113 8.37 -2.45 -4.20
N LEU A 114 7.60 -2.09 -5.23
CA LEU A 114 8.07 -2.01 -6.60
C LEU A 114 8.59 -0.59 -6.80
N ARG A 115 9.85 -0.37 -6.44
CA ARG A 115 10.53 0.86 -6.83
C ARG A 115 11.08 0.64 -8.23
N TYR A 116 10.53 1.38 -9.18
CA TYR A 116 11.12 1.52 -10.49
C TYR A 116 12.15 2.64 -10.47
N ILE A 117 13.16 2.57 -11.32
CA ILE A 117 14.07 3.68 -11.54
C ILE A 117 13.40 4.59 -12.57
N CYS A 118 13.06 5.83 -12.21
CA CYS A 118 12.44 6.74 -13.16
C CYS A 118 13.35 6.91 -14.39
N GLY A 119 12.82 6.66 -15.60
CA GLY A 119 13.56 6.61 -16.86
C GLY A 119 14.20 5.27 -17.24
N ASP A 120 14.16 4.26 -16.38
CA ASP A 120 14.52 2.86 -16.70
C ASP A 120 13.29 2.16 -17.31
N VAL A 121 13.08 2.42 -18.60
CA VAL A 121 11.90 1.98 -19.35
C VAL A 121 11.91 0.47 -19.50
N ASN A 122 13.06 -0.15 -19.74
CA ASN A 122 13.15 -1.59 -19.99
C ASN A 122 13.33 -2.43 -18.71
N ASP A 123 13.35 -1.79 -17.53
CA ASP A 123 13.50 -2.41 -16.21
C ASP A 123 14.81 -3.22 -16.09
N ASP A 124 15.88 -2.76 -16.76
CA ASP A 124 17.19 -3.42 -16.75
C ASP A 124 18.11 -2.96 -15.61
N GLY A 125 17.63 -2.01 -14.80
CA GLY A 125 18.32 -1.45 -13.65
C GLY A 125 19.23 -0.25 -13.98
N ALA A 126 19.27 0.22 -15.23
CA ALA A 126 20.16 1.29 -15.65
C ALA A 126 19.52 2.28 -16.63
N ILE A 127 19.48 3.57 -16.27
CA ILE A 127 19.05 4.63 -17.20
C ILE A 127 20.11 4.84 -18.28
N ASN A 128 19.82 4.42 -19.51
CA ASN A 128 20.72 4.51 -20.65
C ASN A 128 19.97 4.72 -21.99
N LEU A 129 20.64 4.54 -23.14
CA LEU A 129 20.00 4.74 -24.45
C LEU A 129 19.10 3.57 -24.87
N ALA A 130 19.17 2.42 -24.19
CA ALA A 130 18.23 1.33 -24.38
C ALA A 130 16.80 1.75 -23.99
N ASP A 131 16.63 2.60 -22.98
CA ASP A 131 15.33 3.08 -22.50
C ASP A 131 14.55 3.91 -23.53
N PRO A 132 15.09 5.03 -24.06
CA PRO A 132 14.38 5.80 -25.07
C PRO A 132 14.20 5.02 -26.39
N ILE A 133 15.10 4.07 -26.69
CA ILE A 133 14.92 3.17 -27.83
C ILE A 133 13.75 2.21 -27.58
N CYS A 134 13.66 1.64 -26.38
CA CYS A 134 12.59 0.74 -25.97
C CYS A 134 11.23 1.46 -26.01
N LEU A 135 11.16 2.67 -25.46
CA LEU A 135 9.95 3.47 -25.44
C LEU A 135 9.51 3.87 -26.85
N ALA A 136 10.45 4.28 -27.71
CA ALA A 136 10.15 4.57 -29.10
C ALA A 136 9.65 3.34 -29.86
N ASN A 137 10.26 2.17 -29.65
CA ASN A 137 9.79 0.92 -30.24
C ASN A 137 8.36 0.61 -29.81
N TYR A 138 8.08 0.68 -28.51
CA TYR A 138 6.74 0.47 -27.96
C TYR A 138 5.73 1.45 -28.58
N TYR A 139 6.05 2.75 -28.64
CA TYR A 139 5.19 3.78 -29.23
C TYR A 139 4.82 3.51 -30.69
N PHE A 140 5.75 2.93 -31.47
CA PHE A 140 5.50 2.53 -32.87
C PHE A 140 4.92 1.11 -33.02
N GLY A 141 4.50 0.47 -31.93
CA GLY A 141 3.95 -0.90 -31.95
C GLY A 141 4.98 -1.98 -32.27
N LYS A 142 6.27 -1.71 -32.05
CA LYS A 142 7.36 -2.68 -32.19
C LYS A 142 7.61 -3.38 -30.86
N PRO A 143 8.24 -4.58 -30.88
CA PRO A 143 8.54 -5.31 -29.65
C PRO A 143 9.47 -4.52 -28.71
N CYS A 144 8.94 -4.16 -27.53
CA CYS A 144 9.71 -3.89 -26.32
C CYS A 144 8.79 -4.07 -25.11
N SER A 145 9.31 -4.59 -23.99
CA SER A 145 8.59 -4.61 -22.72
C SER A 145 8.96 -3.32 -21.98
N ILE A 146 7.97 -2.50 -21.66
CA ILE A 146 8.19 -1.25 -20.90
C ILE A 146 7.67 -1.40 -19.47
N ASN A 147 8.29 -0.69 -18.53
CA ASN A 147 7.77 -0.41 -17.20
C ASN A 147 6.99 0.92 -17.27
N PRO A 148 5.63 0.90 -17.29
CA PRO A 148 4.85 2.12 -17.50
C PRO A 148 5.13 3.21 -16.47
N GLN A 149 5.36 2.83 -15.21
CA GLN A 149 5.63 3.77 -14.14
C GLN A 149 6.99 4.47 -14.33
N ALA A 150 7.98 3.80 -14.91
CA ALA A 150 9.28 4.40 -15.25
C ALA A 150 9.28 5.21 -16.56
N SER A 151 8.22 5.09 -17.37
CA SER A 151 8.22 5.54 -18.77
C SER A 151 7.65 6.94 -18.99
N ASP A 152 6.81 7.44 -18.08
CA ASP A 152 6.29 8.82 -18.10
C ASP A 152 7.18 9.69 -17.21
N VAL A 153 8.23 10.28 -17.81
CA VAL A 153 9.31 10.99 -17.08
C VAL A 153 9.08 12.49 -16.97
N ASN A 154 7.98 12.99 -17.51
CA ASN A 154 7.56 14.39 -17.35
C ASN A 154 6.20 14.52 -16.64
N CYS A 155 5.64 13.39 -16.18
CA CYS A 155 4.38 13.28 -15.46
C CYS A 155 3.20 13.91 -16.23
N ASP A 156 3.21 13.77 -17.57
CA ASP A 156 2.16 14.29 -18.46
C ASP A 156 1.03 13.28 -18.72
N THR A 157 1.09 12.12 -18.05
CA THR A 157 0.17 10.97 -18.15
C THR A 157 0.29 10.15 -19.44
N LEU A 158 1.28 10.43 -20.28
CA LEU A 158 1.48 9.77 -21.57
C LEU A 158 2.93 9.28 -21.71
N TYR A 159 3.18 7.98 -21.61
CA TYR A 159 4.50 7.38 -21.92
C TYR A 159 4.76 7.35 -23.45
N ASN A 160 5.32 8.43 -24.00
CA ASN A 160 5.39 8.68 -25.44
C ASN A 160 6.78 9.11 -25.94
N LEU A 161 6.87 9.62 -27.17
CA LEU A 161 8.16 10.06 -27.74
C LEU A 161 8.74 11.31 -27.03
N GLY A 162 7.90 12.11 -26.37
CA GLY A 162 8.32 13.20 -25.50
C GLY A 162 9.23 12.69 -24.38
N ASP A 163 8.82 11.64 -23.69
CA ASP A 163 9.61 10.99 -22.64
C ASP A 163 10.90 10.39 -23.17
N ALA A 164 10.84 9.70 -24.32
CA ALA A 164 12.02 9.14 -24.95
C ALA A 164 13.07 10.23 -25.27
N ILE A 165 12.62 11.42 -25.70
CA ILE A 165 13.51 12.56 -25.94
C ILE A 165 14.10 13.09 -24.62
N ILE A 166 13.30 13.16 -23.55
CA ILE A 166 13.75 13.62 -22.23
C ILE A 166 14.79 12.65 -21.66
N ILE A 167 14.54 11.35 -21.67
CA ILE A 167 15.48 10.31 -21.19
C ILE A 167 16.81 10.40 -21.95
N ALA A 168 16.75 10.49 -23.29
CA ALA A 168 17.97 10.60 -24.10
C ALA A 168 18.78 11.87 -23.77
N ASN A 169 18.12 13.03 -23.63
CA ASN A 169 18.81 14.27 -23.30
C ASN A 169 19.37 14.28 -21.86
N TYR A 170 18.65 13.65 -20.92
CA TYR A 170 19.12 13.42 -19.56
C TYR A 170 20.38 12.54 -19.53
N TYR A 171 20.38 11.41 -20.26
CA TYR A 171 21.54 10.53 -20.39
C TYR A 171 22.78 11.26 -20.93
N PHE A 172 22.60 12.17 -21.88
CA PHE A 172 23.69 13.00 -22.41
C PHE A 172 24.09 14.18 -21.50
N GLY A 173 23.46 14.36 -20.35
CA GLY A 173 23.74 15.45 -19.41
C GLY A 173 23.41 16.84 -19.97
N LYS A 174 22.42 16.95 -20.87
CA LYS A 174 22.02 18.25 -21.41
C LYS A 174 21.31 19.07 -20.33
N PRO A 175 21.64 20.37 -20.19
CA PRO A 175 20.97 21.23 -19.22
C PRO A 175 19.49 21.40 -19.56
N GLY A 176 18.64 21.47 -18.53
CA GLY A 176 17.19 21.68 -18.66
C GLY A 176 16.35 20.40 -18.81
N PHE A 177 16.95 19.21 -18.65
CA PHE A 177 16.24 17.93 -18.65
C PHE A 177 16.42 17.23 -17.30
N SER A 178 15.30 16.81 -16.71
CA SER A 178 15.22 16.02 -15.47
C SER A 178 14.17 14.94 -15.64
N LEU A 179 14.29 13.86 -14.87
CA LEU A 179 13.33 12.77 -14.84
C LEU A 179 12.42 12.96 -13.64
N ASP A 180 11.12 13.07 -13.88
CA ASP A 180 10.08 13.30 -12.88
C ASP A 180 8.89 12.39 -13.19
N CYS A 181 8.94 11.16 -12.66
CA CYS A 181 7.88 10.17 -12.86
C CYS A 181 6.83 10.31 -11.76
N CYS A 182 5.55 10.16 -12.12
CA CYS A 182 4.47 10.20 -11.14
C CYS A 182 4.47 8.94 -10.24
N PRO A 183 4.19 9.08 -8.93
CA PRO A 183 3.98 7.94 -8.02
C PRO A 183 2.72 7.12 -8.34
#